data_AF-A0A1V5HRB8-F1
#
_entry.id   AF-A0A1V5HRB8-F1
#
_cell.length_a   1.000
_cell.length_b   1.000
_cell.length_c   1.000
_cell.angle_alpha   90.00
_cell.angle_beta   90.00
_cell.angle_gamma   90.00
#
_symmetry.space_group_name_H-M   'P 1'
#
loop_
_entity.id
_entity.type
_entity.pdbx_description
1 polymer ?
#
loop_
_entity_poly.entity_id
_entity_poly.type
_entity_poly.pdbx_seq_one_letter_code
_entity_poly.pdbx_strand_id
1 'polypeptide(L)'
;MWPLELLSQVMEIRQLLDPGAAALAALRRKERDIAKMDECIFLLEKLHADRDPQEALLGAYWNTVLHATIFKATGNTLLSRLYESLLEMSEKGISAMRMEVLDSAAPERTEQILEQHRLLVSAIKEQDVKTAREASKKHLKFTIDTLVELSRVSPVSNFFAERMDSALE
;
A
#
# COMPACT_ATOMS: atom_id res chain seq x y z
N MET A 1 6.99 20.21 -9.85
CA MET A 1 5.81 19.40 -9.49
C MET A 1 5.45 19.74 -8.07
N TRP A 2 4.23 20.21 -7.82
CA TRP A 2 3.83 20.56 -6.46
C TRP A 2 3.67 19.28 -5.61
N PRO A 3 3.94 19.31 -4.29
CA PRO A 3 3.91 18.11 -3.45
C PRO A 3 2.60 17.29 -3.49
N LEU A 4 1.46 18.00 -3.57
CA LEU A 4 0.14 17.38 -3.67
C LEU A 4 -0.03 16.62 -4.99
N GLU A 5 0.38 17.22 -6.11
CA GLU A 5 0.33 16.60 -7.44
C GLU A 5 1.22 15.35 -7.51
N LEU A 6 2.39 15.42 -6.87
CA LEU A 6 3.32 14.29 -6.79
C LEU A 6 2.68 13.09 -6.08
N LEU A 7 2.08 13.31 -4.91
CA LEU A 7 1.44 12.21 -4.17
C LEU A 7 0.24 11.63 -4.92
N SER A 8 -0.55 12.47 -5.57
CA SER A 8 -1.64 12.02 -6.44
C SER A 8 -1.15 11.13 -7.59
N GLN A 9 -0.06 11.52 -8.26
CA GLN A 9 0.54 10.72 -9.35
C GLN A 9 1.16 9.42 -8.82
N VAL A 10 1.75 9.44 -7.62
CA VAL A 10 2.23 8.22 -6.97
C VAL A 10 1.07 7.25 -6.76
N MET A 11 -0.05 7.73 -6.21
CA MET A 11 -1.23 6.89 -5.99
C MET A 11 -1.81 6.36 -7.31
N GLU A 12 -1.83 7.17 -8.37
CA GLU A 12 -2.22 6.75 -9.71
C GLU A 12 -1.36 5.58 -10.22
N ILE A 13 -0.03 5.67 -10.11
CA ILE A 13 0.87 4.58 -10.53
C ILE A 13 0.66 3.33 -9.67
N ARG A 14 0.44 3.48 -8.36
CA ARG A 14 0.12 2.33 -7.48
C ARG A 14 -1.15 1.60 -7.92
N GLN A 15 -2.15 2.30 -8.47
CA GLN A 15 -3.38 1.66 -8.96
C GLN A 15 -3.10 0.68 -10.10
N LEU A 16 -2.11 0.99 -10.94
CA LEU A 16 -1.67 0.14 -12.04
C LEU A 16 -0.79 -1.03 -11.57
N LEU A 17 0.11 -0.77 -10.61
CA LEU A 17 1.16 -1.73 -10.25
C LEU A 17 0.77 -2.68 -9.11
N ASP A 18 0.19 -2.17 -8.02
CA ASP A 18 0.00 -2.93 -6.78
C ASP A 18 -0.84 -4.21 -6.99
N PRO A 19 -1.99 -4.19 -7.71
CA PRO A 19 -2.78 -5.40 -7.92
C PRO A 19 -2.05 -6.48 -8.74
N GLY A 20 -1.26 -6.06 -9.72
CA GLY A 20 -0.43 -6.95 -10.53
C GLY A 20 0.73 -7.54 -9.71
N ALA A 21 1.37 -6.71 -8.89
CA ALA A 21 2.43 -7.12 -7.98
C ALA A 21 1.93 -8.11 -6.93
N ALA A 22 0.77 -7.85 -6.30
CA ALA A 22 0.16 -8.78 -5.33
C ALA A 22 -0.13 -10.16 -5.95
N ALA A 23 -0.71 -10.18 -7.16
CA ALA A 23 -0.95 -11.42 -7.89
C ALA A 23 0.35 -12.18 -8.21
N LEU A 24 1.38 -11.46 -8.67
CA LEU A 24 2.69 -12.06 -8.96
C LEU A 24 3.40 -12.55 -7.70
N ALA A 25 3.28 -11.83 -6.59
CA ALA A 25 3.81 -12.22 -5.29
C ALA A 25 3.15 -13.52 -4.82
N ALA A 26 1.81 -13.64 -4.89
CA ALA A 26 1.09 -14.86 -4.55
C ALA A 26 1.58 -16.07 -5.37
N LEU A 27 1.92 -15.86 -6.65
CA LEU A 27 2.47 -16.91 -7.52
C LEU A 27 3.91 -17.31 -7.19
N ARG A 28 4.74 -16.38 -6.72
CA ARG A 28 6.21 -16.51 -6.71
C ARG A 28 6.86 -16.43 -5.33
N ARG A 29 6.08 -16.14 -4.30
CA ARG A 29 6.55 -15.96 -2.92
C ARG A 29 7.43 -17.12 -2.48
N LYS A 30 8.42 -16.80 -1.64
CA LYS A 30 9.23 -17.78 -0.91
C LYS A 30 8.92 -17.68 0.58
N GLU A 31 9.31 -18.68 1.35
CA GLU A 31 9.08 -18.71 2.81
C GLU A 31 9.68 -17.48 3.52
N ARG A 32 10.86 -17.01 3.08
CA ARG A 32 11.47 -15.78 3.60
C ARG A 32 10.62 -14.53 3.38
N ASP A 33 9.87 -14.49 2.27
CA ASP A 33 9.04 -13.34 1.92
C ASP A 33 7.81 -13.32 2.82
N ILE A 34 7.19 -14.50 3.08
CA ILE A 34 6.10 -14.62 4.05
C ILE A 34 6.56 -14.24 5.45
N ALA A 35 7.68 -14.79 5.91
CA ALA A 35 8.20 -14.48 7.24
C ALA A 35 8.39 -12.97 7.44
N LYS A 36 8.84 -12.27 6.38
CA LYS A 36 8.99 -10.82 6.43
C LYS A 36 7.64 -10.08 6.38
N MET A 37 6.66 -10.56 5.61
CA MET A 37 5.31 -9.98 5.61
C MET A 37 4.62 -10.16 6.97
N ASP A 38 4.70 -11.35 7.56
CA ASP A 38 4.15 -11.67 8.88
C ASP A 38 4.80 -10.79 9.97
N GLU A 39 6.12 -10.55 9.90
CA GLU A 39 6.81 -9.60 10.79
C GLU A 39 6.26 -8.17 10.65
N CYS A 40 6.04 -7.70 9.41
CA CYS A 40 5.51 -6.35 9.18
C CYS A 40 4.08 -6.21 9.74
N ILE A 41 3.22 -7.21 9.54
CA ILE A 41 1.86 -7.22 10.10
C ILE A 41 1.93 -7.15 11.63
N PHE A 42 2.72 -8.02 12.25
CA PHE A 42 2.87 -8.04 13.71
C PHE A 42 3.31 -6.69 14.27
N LEU A 43 4.29 -6.03 13.62
CA LEU A 43 4.79 -4.74 14.08
C LEU A 43 3.77 -3.61 13.87
N LEU A 44 3.02 -3.62 12.77
CA LEU A 44 1.92 -2.67 12.56
C LEU A 44 0.80 -2.86 13.59
N GLU A 45 0.45 -4.11 13.91
CA GLU A 45 -0.55 -4.44 14.94
C GLU A 45 -0.12 -3.96 16.32
N LYS A 46 1.14 -4.22 16.69
CA LYS A 46 1.69 -3.80 17.98
C LYS A 46 1.64 -2.28 18.11
N LEU A 47 2.12 -1.55 17.09
CA LEU A 47 2.11 -0.08 17.07
C LEU A 47 0.69 0.47 17.17
N HIS A 48 -0.28 -0.12 16.46
CA HIS A 48 -1.68 0.28 16.54
C HIS A 48 -2.27 0.06 17.95
N ALA A 49 -1.92 -1.05 18.61
CA ALA A 49 -2.38 -1.38 19.96
C ALA A 49 -1.80 -0.45 21.03
N ASP A 50 -0.51 -0.12 20.93
CA ASP A 50 0.21 0.72 21.89
C ASP A 50 -0.26 2.19 21.83
N ARG A 51 -0.75 2.64 20.67
CA ARG A 51 -1.29 4.00 20.43
C ARG A 51 -0.34 5.13 20.85
N ASP A 52 0.97 4.88 20.83
CA ASP A 52 1.97 5.90 21.15
C ASP A 52 2.14 6.86 19.96
N PRO A 53 1.76 8.16 20.09
CA PRO A 53 1.93 9.12 19.02
C PRO A 53 3.39 9.33 18.60
N GLN A 54 4.36 9.03 19.49
CA GLN A 54 5.80 9.13 19.18
C GLN A 54 6.26 8.03 18.21
N GLU A 55 5.48 6.95 18.07
CA GLU A 55 5.80 5.81 17.22
C GLU A 55 5.10 5.85 15.85
N ALA A 56 4.34 6.91 15.53
CA ALA A 56 3.66 7.05 14.24
C ALA A 56 4.61 6.94 13.03
N LEU A 57 5.86 7.42 13.17
CA LEU A 57 6.89 7.28 12.13
C LEU A 57 7.31 5.81 11.91
N LEU A 58 7.27 4.98 12.96
CA LEU A 58 7.53 3.54 12.85
C LEU A 58 6.39 2.83 12.12
N GLY A 59 5.13 3.26 12.32
CA GLY A 59 3.98 2.73 11.59
C GLY A 59 4.12 2.96 10.08
N ALA A 60 4.45 4.20 9.69
CA ALA A 60 4.73 4.54 8.29
C ALA A 60 5.90 3.72 7.72
N TYR A 61 6.97 3.54 8.48
CA TYR A 61 8.12 2.73 8.09
C TYR A 61 7.72 1.26 7.82
N TRP A 62 7.03 0.61 8.75
CA TRP A 62 6.64 -0.80 8.58
C TRP A 62 5.61 -0.99 7.47
N ASN A 63 4.75 0.00 7.22
CA ASN A 63 3.88 0.01 6.05
C ASN A 63 4.68 0.05 4.73
N THR A 64 5.69 0.92 4.64
CA THR A 64 6.61 0.97 3.49
C THR A 64 7.35 -0.36 3.31
N VAL A 65 7.86 -0.96 4.40
CA VAL A 65 8.57 -2.25 4.36
C VAL A 65 7.64 -3.38 3.90
N LEU A 66 6.38 -3.41 4.35
CA LEU A 66 5.39 -4.41 3.91
C LEU A 66 5.21 -4.36 2.39
N HIS A 67 4.89 -3.19 1.83
CA HIS A 67 4.69 -3.05 0.39
C HIS A 67 5.97 -3.36 -0.40
N ALA A 68 7.14 -2.88 0.04
CA ALA A 68 8.41 -3.22 -0.58
C ALA A 68 8.68 -4.75 -0.57
N THR A 69 8.27 -5.44 0.49
CA THR A 69 8.38 -6.91 0.60
C THR A 69 7.47 -7.62 -0.40
N ILE A 70 6.22 -7.14 -0.58
CA ILE A 70 5.30 -7.66 -1.61
C ILE A 70 5.90 -7.51 -3.00
N PHE A 71 6.47 -6.34 -3.32
CA PHE A 71 7.12 -6.10 -4.61
C PHE A 71 8.36 -6.97 -4.83
N LYS A 72 9.15 -7.22 -3.77
CA LYS A 72 10.28 -8.16 -3.82
C LYS A 72 9.83 -9.60 -4.04
N ALA A 73 8.72 -10.02 -3.44
CA ALA A 73 8.14 -11.35 -3.59
C ALA A 73 7.66 -11.66 -5.02
N THR A 74 7.50 -10.63 -5.89
CA THR A 74 7.23 -10.83 -7.31
C THR A 74 8.38 -11.52 -8.06
N GLY A 75 9.58 -11.58 -7.47
CA GLY A 75 10.78 -12.09 -8.12
C GLY A 75 11.23 -11.25 -9.32
N ASN A 76 10.63 -10.08 -9.55
CA ASN A 76 11.02 -9.15 -10.61
C ASN A 76 11.83 -7.99 -10.01
N THR A 77 13.16 -8.09 -10.13
CA THR A 77 14.09 -7.10 -9.59
C THR A 77 13.87 -5.71 -10.18
N LEU A 78 13.50 -5.59 -11.47
CA LEU A 78 13.22 -4.30 -12.08
C LEU A 78 11.97 -3.66 -11.47
N LEU A 79 10.90 -4.43 -11.33
CA LEU A 79 9.66 -3.97 -10.69
C LEU A 79 9.92 -3.54 -9.23
N SER A 80 10.75 -4.28 -8.49
CA SER A 80 11.13 -3.92 -7.12
C SER A 80 11.85 -2.57 -7.07
N ARG A 81 12.83 -2.33 -7.96
CA ARG A 81 13.58 -1.07 -8.02
C ARG A 81 12.71 0.13 -8.41
N LEU A 82 11.82 -0.07 -9.39
CA LEU A 82 10.86 0.97 -9.78
C LEU A 82 9.95 1.34 -8.60
N TYR A 83 9.53 0.34 -7.82
CA TYR A 83 8.70 0.57 -6.64
C TYR A 83 9.46 1.27 -5.51
N GLU A 84 10.74 0.92 -5.29
CA GLU A 84 11.59 1.63 -4.31
C GLU A 84 11.71 3.13 -4.66
N SER A 85 11.88 3.48 -5.93
CA SER A 85 11.83 4.88 -6.38
C SER A 85 10.45 5.52 -6.17
N LEU A 86 9.38 4.78 -6.39
CA LEU A 86 8.01 5.27 -6.16
C LEU A 86 7.74 5.56 -4.68
N LEU A 87 8.24 4.70 -3.78
CA LEU A 87 8.14 4.89 -2.32
C LEU A 87 8.90 6.14 -1.87
N GLU A 88 10.13 6.36 -2.39
CA GLU A 88 10.90 7.56 -2.10
C GLU A 88 10.18 8.84 -2.55
N MET A 89 9.52 8.81 -3.71
CA MET A 89 8.68 9.90 -4.21
C MET A 89 7.45 10.13 -3.32
N SER A 90 6.82 9.05 -2.83
CA SER A 90 5.72 9.12 -1.87
C SER A 90 6.13 9.79 -0.57
N GLU A 91 7.26 9.38 0.01
CA GLU A 91 7.79 9.94 1.27
C GLU A 91 8.11 11.43 1.12
N LYS A 92 8.71 11.83 -0.01
CA LYS A 92 8.95 13.25 -0.34
C LYS A 92 7.65 14.06 -0.38
N GLY A 93 6.61 13.54 -1.03
CA GLY A 93 5.29 14.19 -1.08
C GLY A 93 4.65 14.35 0.30
N ILE A 94 4.65 13.26 1.09
CA ILE A 94 4.11 13.22 2.45
C ILE A 94 4.84 14.22 3.36
N SER A 95 6.17 14.19 3.36
CA SER A 95 7.01 15.06 4.17
C SER A 95 6.85 16.54 3.81
N ALA A 96 6.83 16.87 2.52
CA ALA A 96 6.67 18.25 2.05
C ALA A 96 5.31 18.87 2.44
N MET A 97 4.28 18.05 2.59
CA MET A 97 2.95 18.49 3.05
C MET A 97 2.78 18.45 4.58
N ARG A 98 3.83 18.07 5.34
CA ARG A 98 3.78 17.89 6.80
C ARG A 98 2.62 17.00 7.26
N MET A 99 2.31 15.97 6.48
CA MET A 99 1.22 15.07 6.82
C MET A 99 1.68 14.10 7.90
N GLU A 100 1.03 14.16 9.07
CA GLU A 100 1.02 13.02 9.97
C GLU A 100 0.25 11.90 9.29
N VAL A 101 0.92 10.79 9.03
CA VAL A 101 0.30 9.58 8.48
C VAL A 101 -0.82 9.19 9.44
N LEU A 102 -2.03 9.06 8.90
CA LEU A 102 -3.38 8.68 9.42
C LEU A 102 -3.66 8.42 10.92
N ASP A 103 -2.68 8.06 11.74
CA ASP A 103 -2.84 7.51 13.08
C ASP A 103 -3.45 8.45 14.13
N SER A 104 -3.12 9.73 14.13
CA SER A 104 -3.59 10.65 15.16
C SER A 104 -5.02 11.17 14.91
N ALA A 105 -5.47 11.22 13.65
CA ALA A 105 -6.72 11.87 13.26
C ALA A 105 -7.87 10.91 12.91
N ALA A 106 -7.60 9.62 12.65
CA ALA A 106 -8.64 8.65 12.26
C ALA A 106 -8.33 7.20 12.69
N PRO A 107 -8.37 6.86 13.98
CA PRO A 107 -8.00 5.53 14.50
C PRO A 107 -8.78 4.36 13.88
N GLU A 108 -10.06 4.58 13.59
CA GLU A 108 -10.94 3.58 12.97
C GLU A 108 -10.49 3.22 11.55
N ARG A 109 -9.91 4.19 10.81
CA ARG A 109 -9.37 3.95 9.47
C ARG A 109 -8.07 3.17 9.51
N THR A 110 -7.23 3.41 10.53
CA THR A 110 -6.01 2.62 10.74
C THR A 110 -6.35 1.15 10.95
N GLU A 111 -7.32 0.82 11.80
CA GLU A 111 -7.74 -0.59 12.01
C GLU A 111 -8.27 -1.22 10.71
N GLN A 112 -9.08 -0.47 9.94
CA GLN A 112 -9.57 -0.96 8.64
C GLN A 112 -8.44 -1.22 7.63
N ILE A 113 -7.42 -0.36 7.58
CA ILE A 113 -6.23 -0.56 6.73
C ILE A 113 -5.45 -1.79 7.19
N LEU A 114 -5.30 -1.97 8.50
CA LEU A 114 -4.59 -3.12 9.07
C LEU A 114 -5.28 -4.43 8.72
N GLU A 115 -6.61 -4.49 8.82
CA GLU A 115 -7.40 -5.65 8.39
C GLU A 115 -7.24 -5.94 6.89
N GLN A 116 -7.21 -4.89 6.05
CA GLN A 116 -6.96 -5.05 4.62
C GLN A 116 -5.55 -5.58 4.34
N HIS A 117 -4.53 -5.16 5.11
CA HIS A 117 -3.18 -5.72 5.01
C HIS A 117 -3.16 -7.20 5.39
N ARG A 118 -3.85 -7.61 6.47
CA ARG A 118 -3.97 -9.02 6.86
C ARG A 118 -4.56 -9.86 5.74
N LEU A 119 -5.68 -9.42 5.16
CA LEU A 119 -6.34 -10.11 4.04
C LEU A 119 -5.42 -10.25 2.83
N LEU A 120 -4.70 -9.19 2.47
CA LEU A 120 -3.74 -9.20 1.37
C LEU A 120 -2.60 -10.20 1.63
N VAL A 121 -1.98 -10.15 2.80
CA VAL A 121 -0.88 -11.06 3.18
C VAL A 121 -1.37 -12.51 3.24
N SER A 122 -2.55 -12.77 3.80
CA SER A 122 -3.15 -14.11 3.84
C SER A 122 -3.33 -14.68 2.43
N ALA A 123 -3.89 -13.89 1.51
CA ALA A 123 -4.08 -14.31 0.13
C ALA A 123 -2.76 -14.60 -0.60
N ILE A 124 -1.71 -13.79 -0.37
CA ILE A 124 -0.37 -14.05 -0.90
C ILE A 124 0.21 -15.35 -0.31
N LYS A 125 0.07 -15.55 1.00
CA LYS A 125 0.55 -16.73 1.73
C LYS A 125 -0.12 -18.02 1.24
N GLU A 126 -1.43 -17.97 1.04
CA GLU A 126 -2.25 -19.07 0.52
C GLU A 126 -2.09 -19.29 -1.00
N GLN A 127 -1.29 -18.45 -1.67
CA GLN A 127 -1.09 -18.45 -3.12
C GLN A 127 -2.39 -18.25 -3.92
N ASP A 128 -3.39 -17.60 -3.32
CA ASP A 128 -4.62 -17.21 -4.01
C ASP A 128 -4.38 -15.92 -4.80
N VAL A 129 -3.96 -16.12 -6.04
CA VAL A 129 -3.63 -15.04 -7.00
C VAL A 129 -4.80 -14.08 -7.21
N LYS A 130 -6.03 -14.60 -7.28
CA LYS A 130 -7.21 -13.79 -7.56
C LYS A 130 -7.55 -12.95 -6.34
N THR A 131 -7.58 -13.57 -5.16
CA THR A 131 -7.89 -12.86 -3.91
C THR A 131 -6.80 -11.84 -3.57
N ALA A 132 -5.52 -12.15 -3.80
CA ALA A 132 -4.42 -11.19 -3.57
C ALA A 132 -4.56 -9.93 -4.45
N ARG A 133 -4.89 -10.12 -5.74
CA ARG A 133 -5.16 -9.00 -6.66
C ARG A 133 -6.30 -8.13 -6.16
N GLU A 134 -7.43 -8.75 -5.83
CA GLU A 134 -8.64 -8.02 -5.44
C GLU A 134 -8.50 -7.37 -4.06
N ALA A 135 -7.81 -8.01 -3.11
CA ALA A 135 -7.48 -7.42 -1.81
C ALA A 135 -6.60 -6.16 -1.98
N SER A 136 -5.59 -6.22 -2.86
CA SER A 136 -4.74 -5.06 -3.17
C SER A 136 -5.52 -3.90 -3.80
N LYS A 137 -6.42 -4.19 -4.75
CA LYS A 137 -7.32 -3.16 -5.34
C LYS A 137 -8.19 -2.49 -4.28
N LYS A 138 -8.86 -3.30 -3.44
CA LYS A 138 -9.73 -2.79 -2.37
C LYS A 138 -8.95 -1.93 -1.38
N HIS A 139 -7.77 -2.39 -0.99
CA HIS A 139 -6.89 -1.67 -0.09
C HIS A 139 -6.50 -0.29 -0.64
N LEU A 140 -6.02 -0.26 -1.89
CA LEU A 140 -5.58 0.98 -2.47
C LEU A 140 -6.75 1.93 -2.77
N LYS A 141 -7.92 1.41 -3.19
CA LYS A 141 -9.13 2.21 -3.32
C LYS A 141 -9.50 2.88 -2.00
N PHE A 142 -9.57 2.12 -0.90
CA PHE A 142 -9.88 2.64 0.42
C PHE A 142 -8.87 3.71 0.88
N THR A 143 -7.58 3.46 0.62
CA THR A 143 -6.49 4.41 0.94
C THR A 143 -6.64 5.71 0.16
N ILE A 144 -6.93 5.65 -1.14
CA ILE A 144 -7.13 6.84 -1.98
C ILE A 144 -8.37 7.61 -1.53
N ASP A 145 -9.50 6.93 -1.34
CA ASP A 145 -10.74 7.56 -0.86
C ASP A 145 -10.48 8.30 0.47
N THR A 146 -9.76 7.66 1.39
CA THR A 146 -9.36 8.26 2.67
C THR A 146 -8.47 9.49 2.50
N LEU A 147 -7.47 9.44 1.61
CA LEU A 147 -6.59 10.58 1.35
C LEU A 147 -7.33 11.74 0.68
N VAL A 148 -8.30 11.46 -0.20
CA VAL A 148 -9.14 12.47 -0.85
C VAL A 148 -10.03 13.17 0.17
N GLU A 149 -10.70 12.41 1.05
CA GLU A 149 -11.53 12.98 2.12
C GLU A 149 -10.73 13.88 3.07
N LEU A 150 -9.47 13.54 3.33
CA LEU A 150 -8.56 14.36 4.13
C LEU A 150 -7.94 15.53 3.36
N SER A 151 -8.32 15.74 2.08
CA SER A 151 -7.75 16.75 1.18
C SER A 151 -6.23 16.64 1.00
N ARG A 152 -5.71 15.40 1.05
CA ARG A 152 -4.28 15.06 0.99
C ARG A 152 -3.83 14.61 -0.39
N VAL A 153 -4.76 14.27 -1.26
CA VAL A 153 -4.54 14.01 -2.69
C VAL A 153 -5.75 14.52 -3.47
N SER A 154 -5.54 14.90 -4.72
CA SER A 154 -6.62 15.06 -5.69
C SER A 154 -6.67 13.82 -6.60
N PRO A 155 -7.85 13.26 -6.90
CA PRO A 155 -7.94 12.15 -7.85
C PRO A 155 -7.42 12.62 -9.23
N VAL A 156 -6.36 11.97 -9.74
CA VAL A 156 -5.87 12.21 -11.10
C VAL A 156 -6.56 11.27 -12.08
N SER A 157 -6.75 10.01 -11.67
CA SER A 157 -7.47 8.97 -12.39
C SER A 157 -8.28 8.10 -11.43
N ASN A 158 -9.32 7.43 -11.94
CA ASN A 158 -10.16 6.52 -11.17
C ASN A 158 -10.19 5.11 -11.79
N PHE A 159 -9.01 4.48 -11.86
CA PHE A 159 -8.84 3.15 -12.45
C PHE A 159 -9.63 2.05 -11.74
N PHE A 160 -10.12 2.32 -10.52
CA PHE A 160 -10.93 1.38 -9.74
C PHE A 160 -12.44 1.65 -9.79
N ALA A 161 -12.91 2.81 -10.24
CA ALA A 161 -14.35 3.06 -10.41
C ALA A 161 -14.84 2.89 -11.85
N GLU A 162 -13.96 2.95 -12.85
CA GLU A 162 -14.31 2.67 -14.24
C GLU A 162 -13.85 1.27 -14.64
N ARG A 163 -14.76 0.50 -15.26
CA ARG A 163 -14.41 -0.71 -16.02
C ARG A 163 -13.42 -0.29 -17.12
N MET A 164 -12.13 -0.46 -16.89
CA MET A 164 -11.13 -0.53 -17.96
C MET A 164 -11.31 -1.78 -18.85
N ASP A 165 -12.29 -2.64 -18.55
CA ASP A 165 -12.58 -3.86 -19.32
C ASP A 165 -13.06 -3.57 -20.76
N SER A 166 -13.40 -2.33 -21.13
CA SER A 166 -13.82 -2.00 -22.50
C SER A 166 -12.80 -1.24 -23.35
N ALA A 167 -11.61 -0.93 -22.82
CA ALA A 167 -10.60 -0.13 -23.54
C ALA A 167 -9.37 -0.93 -23.98
N LEU A 168 -9.30 -2.23 -23.63
CA LEU A 168 -8.15 -3.11 -23.92
C LEU A 168 -8.56 -4.50 -24.46
N GLU A 169 -9.79 -4.67 -24.94
CA GLU A 169 -10.18 -5.75 -25.87
C GLU A 169 -10.17 -5.24 -27.31
#